data_AF-A0A4P8H8K2-F1
#
_entry.id   AF-A0A4P8H8K2-F1
#
_cell.length_a   1.000
_cell.length_b   1.000
_cell.length_c   1.000
_cell.angle_alpha   90.00
_cell.angle_beta   90.00
_cell.angle_gamma   90.00
#
_symmetry.space_group_name_H-M   'P 1'
#
loop_
_entity.id
_entity.type
_entity.pdbx_description
1 polymer ?
#
loop_
_entity_poly.entity_id
_entity_poly.type
_entity_poly.pdbx_seq_one_letter_code
_entity_poly.pdbx_strand_id
1 'polypeptide(L)'
;MLLIECPYCGPRDETEYRHGGQAHVPYPADPEALSDREWAEYLFYRDNPRGMLAERWLHTAGCRRWFNTIRDTETYEISAVYPIGAPRPDTAAEAPPGSAAALSPAHHAKGDPAARAIASSGSHARTATAHTAPASAGSPAGGSAAGDPAAPGESPASHPTSEGDER
;
A
#
# COMPACT_ATOMS: atom_id res chain seq x y z
N MET A 1 9.45 -5.12 25.32
CA MET A 1 8.20 -5.71 24.82
C MET A 1 7.15 -4.62 24.87
N LEU A 2 6.86 -3.98 23.75
CA LEU A 2 5.76 -3.00 23.67
C LEU A 2 4.42 -3.70 23.80
N LEU A 3 3.47 -3.02 24.45
CA LEU A 3 2.08 -3.45 24.53
C LEU A 3 1.29 -2.66 23.48
N ILE A 4 0.86 -3.34 22.42
CA ILE A 4 0.13 -2.72 21.30
C ILE A 4 -1.34 -3.07 21.42
N GLU A 5 -2.21 -2.05 21.43
CA GLU A 5 -3.66 -2.23 21.54
C GLU A 5 -4.28 -2.50 20.18
N CYS A 6 -4.53 -3.77 19.84
CA CYS A 6 -5.25 -4.11 18.63
C CYS A 6 -6.71 -3.61 18.74
N PRO A 7 -7.24 -2.83 17.79
CA PRO A 7 -8.63 -2.34 17.83
C PRO A 7 -9.70 -3.44 17.87
N TYR A 8 -9.32 -4.68 17.61
CA TYR A 8 -10.21 -5.83 17.53
C TYR A 8 -9.96 -6.88 18.62
N CYS A 9 -8.75 -6.91 19.20
CA CYS A 9 -8.32 -7.97 20.13
C CYS A 9 -7.85 -7.46 21.49
N GLY A 10 -7.80 -6.13 21.66
CA GLY A 10 -7.26 -5.47 22.85
C GLY A 10 -5.73 -5.47 22.92
N PRO A 11 -5.16 -5.14 24.09
CA PRO A 11 -3.72 -5.09 24.31
C PRO A 11 -3.05 -6.45 24.14
N ARG A 12 -1.96 -6.51 23.36
CA ARG A 12 -1.11 -7.70 23.14
C ARG A 12 0.36 -7.33 23.01
N ASP A 13 1.24 -8.30 23.23
CA ASP A 13 2.69 -8.12 23.09
C ASP A 13 3.11 -7.87 21.63
N GLU A 14 4.11 -7.01 21.42
CA GLU A 14 4.66 -6.66 20.09
C GLU A 14 5.06 -7.86 19.23
N THR A 15 5.45 -8.98 19.84
CA THR A 15 5.86 -10.21 19.14
C THR A 15 4.71 -10.89 18.40
N GLU A 16 3.46 -10.56 18.73
CA GLU A 16 2.28 -11.03 18.01
C GLU A 16 2.06 -10.29 16.67
N TYR A 17 2.83 -9.23 16.40
CA TYR A 17 2.62 -8.32 15.28
C TYR A 17 3.78 -8.28 14.28
N ARG A 18 3.45 -7.91 13.05
CA ARG A 18 4.40 -7.48 12.01
C ARG A 18 4.35 -5.96 11.87
N HIS A 19 5.52 -5.33 11.91
CA HIS A 19 5.70 -3.92 11.55
C HIS A 19 5.57 -3.74 10.02
N GLY A 20 4.83 -2.71 9.60
CA GLY A 20 4.57 -2.41 8.18
C GLY A 20 5.10 -1.07 7.69
N GLY A 21 5.99 -0.43 8.44
CA GLY A 21 6.55 0.86 8.08
C GLY A 21 5.56 2.03 8.21
N GLN A 22 5.91 3.13 7.56
CA GLN A 22 5.12 4.36 7.52
C GLN A 22 3.66 4.11 7.08
N ALA A 23 2.72 4.76 7.76
CA ALA A 23 1.31 4.80 7.38
C ALA A 23 1.06 5.85 6.29
N HIS A 24 -0.12 5.81 5.68
CA HIS A 24 -0.58 6.85 4.74
C HIS A 24 0.25 7.03 3.46
N VAL A 25 0.96 5.98 3.03
CA VAL A 25 1.57 5.92 1.70
C VAL A 25 0.68 5.04 0.80
N PRO A 26 -0.28 5.63 0.06
CA PRO A 26 -1.15 4.88 -0.83
C PRO A 26 -0.39 4.38 -2.06
N TYR A 27 -0.86 3.28 -2.63
CA TYR A 27 -0.42 2.88 -3.97
C TYR A 27 -0.84 3.96 -4.98
N PRO A 28 0.03 4.36 -5.94
CA PRO A 28 -0.35 5.31 -6.97
C PRO A 28 -1.56 4.83 -7.77
N ALA A 29 -2.52 5.72 -8.02
CA ALA A 29 -3.74 5.36 -8.74
C ALA A 29 -3.47 4.94 -10.21
N ASP A 30 -2.47 5.57 -10.83
CA ASP A 30 -1.97 5.23 -12.17
C ASP A 30 -0.43 5.21 -12.16
N PRO A 31 0.18 4.04 -11.90
CA PRO A 31 1.64 3.90 -11.85
C PRO A 31 2.34 4.19 -13.19
N GLU A 32 1.69 3.93 -14.33
CA GLU A 32 2.27 4.10 -15.67
C GLU A 32 2.39 5.58 -16.06
N ALA A 33 1.62 6.45 -15.40
CA ALA A 33 1.71 7.90 -15.58
C ALA A 33 2.87 8.55 -14.80
N LEU A 34 3.52 7.81 -13.89
CA LEU A 34 4.62 8.33 -13.08
C LEU A 34 5.94 8.30 -13.87
N SER A 35 6.79 9.29 -13.60
CA SER A 35 8.20 9.20 -14.00
C SER A 35 8.93 8.13 -13.19
N ASP A 36 10.04 7.60 -13.74
CA ASP A 36 10.93 6.66 -13.03
C ASP A 36 11.34 7.18 -11.64
N ARG A 37 11.50 8.50 -11.50
CA ARG A 37 11.83 9.12 -10.22
C ARG A 37 10.69 9.00 -9.22
N GLU A 38 9.48 9.40 -9.60
CA GLU A 38 8.30 9.33 -8.72
C GLU A 38 7.99 7.87 -8.35
N TRP A 39 8.18 6.95 -9.30
CA TRP A 39 8.04 5.53 -9.03
C TRP A 39 9.12 5.01 -8.06
N ALA A 40 10.37 5.44 -8.21
CA ALA A 40 11.44 5.11 -7.27
C ALA A 40 11.17 5.66 -5.86
N GLU A 41 10.63 6.88 -5.75
CA GLU A 41 10.19 7.47 -4.49
C GLU A 41 9.10 6.59 -3.84
N TYR A 42 8.10 6.16 -4.61
CA TYR A 42 7.08 5.23 -4.11
C TYR A 42 7.65 3.85 -3.69
N LEU A 43 8.59 3.29 -4.44
CA LEU A 43 9.15 1.96 -4.16
C LEU A 43 10.11 1.94 -2.97
N PHE A 44 10.96 2.97 -2.84
CA PHE A 44 12.14 2.90 -1.98
C PHE A 44 12.17 3.94 -0.85
N TYR A 45 11.37 5.01 -0.92
CA TYR A 45 11.49 6.13 0.03
C TYR A 45 10.34 6.12 1.05
N ARG A 46 10.67 6.17 2.33
CA ARG A 46 9.72 6.35 3.43
C ARG A 46 10.30 7.32 4.45
N ASP A 47 9.43 8.02 5.16
CA ASP A 47 9.85 8.88 6.26
C ASP A 47 10.41 8.04 7.40
N ASN A 48 11.53 8.50 7.96
CA ASN A 48 12.16 7.91 9.14
C ASN A 48 12.47 9.00 10.19
N PRO A 49 11.45 9.68 10.73
CA PRO A 49 11.64 10.72 11.71
C PRO A 49 12.09 10.12 13.05
N ARG A 50 12.95 10.87 13.75
CA ARG A 50 13.15 10.71 15.19
C ARG A 50 12.02 11.45 15.91
N GLY A 51 11.15 10.71 16.61
CA GLY A 51 9.94 11.23 17.26
C GLY A 51 8.66 10.62 16.68
N MET A 52 7.56 11.38 16.68
CA MET A 52 6.22 10.87 16.36
C MET A 52 6.07 10.40 14.89
N LEU A 53 6.02 9.09 14.69
CA LEU A 53 5.77 8.45 13.41
C LEU A 53 4.37 7.83 13.37
N ALA A 54 3.62 8.14 12.32
CA ALA A 54 2.44 7.36 11.96
C ALA A 54 2.90 6.09 11.20
N GLU A 55 2.63 4.92 11.77
CA GLU A 55 3.10 3.63 11.24
C GLU A 55 1.98 2.59 11.21
N ARG A 56 2.23 1.47 10.53
CA ARG A 56 1.26 0.38 10.34
C ARG A 56 1.70 -0.87 11.07
N TRP A 57 0.72 -1.59 11.61
CA TRP A 57 0.93 -2.88 12.26
C TRP A 57 -0.10 -3.91 11.78
N LEU A 58 0.36 -5.15 11.60
CA LEU A 58 -0.47 -6.30 11.27
C LEU A 58 -0.46 -7.28 12.44
N HIS A 59 -1.63 -7.60 12.99
CA HIS A 59 -1.75 -8.57 14.08
C HIS A 59 -1.65 -10.02 13.60
N THR A 60 -0.43 -10.44 13.26
CA THR A 60 -0.15 -11.72 12.61
C THR A 60 -0.54 -12.95 13.42
N ALA A 61 -0.38 -12.91 14.75
CA ALA A 61 -0.73 -14.03 15.63
C ALA A 61 -2.18 -14.01 16.13
N GLY A 62 -2.96 -12.98 15.76
CA GLY A 62 -4.35 -12.80 16.17
C GLY A 62 -5.30 -12.59 14.99
N CYS A 63 -5.96 -11.44 14.91
CA CYS A 63 -7.01 -11.19 13.92
C CYS A 63 -6.52 -11.03 12.47
N ARG A 64 -5.21 -10.96 12.22
CA ARG A 64 -4.60 -10.75 10.89
C ARG A 64 -5.10 -9.51 10.16
N ARG A 65 -5.45 -8.46 10.92
CA ARG A 65 -5.88 -7.17 10.37
C ARG A 65 -4.78 -6.13 10.51
N TRP A 66 -4.72 -5.24 9.52
CA TRP A 66 -3.91 -4.04 9.55
C TRP A 66 -4.62 -2.94 10.32
N PHE A 67 -3.83 -2.13 11.03
CA PHE A 67 -4.24 -0.88 11.66
C PHE A 67 -3.06 0.08 11.70
N ASN A 68 -3.32 1.33 12.06
CA ASN A 68 -2.31 2.36 12.21
C ASN A 68 -2.06 2.68 13.68
N THR A 69 -0.85 3.13 13.98
CA THR A 69 -0.50 3.74 15.27
C THR A 69 0.21 5.07 15.06
N ILE A 70 0.25 5.91 16.09
CA ILE A 70 1.25 6.98 16.22
C ILE A 70 2.15 6.59 17.37
N ARG A 71 3.43 6.41 17.09
CA ARG A 71 4.43 6.03 18.08
C ARG A 71 5.63 6.97 18.01
N ASP A 72 6.16 7.35 19.16
CA ASP A 72 7.46 8.02 19.23
C ASP A 72 8.57 7.00 18.94
N THR A 73 9.37 7.21 17.89
CA THR A 73 10.41 6.28 17.48
C THR A 73 11.66 6.30 18.37
N GLU A 74 11.75 7.23 19.32
CA GLU A 74 12.81 7.32 20.31
C GLU A 74 12.40 6.70 21.65
N THR A 75 11.22 7.05 22.17
CA THR A 75 10.73 6.56 23.49
C THR A 75 9.90 5.29 23.39
N TYR A 76 9.39 5.00 22.19
CA TYR A 76 8.44 3.92 21.88
C TYR A 76 7.05 4.05 22.50
N GLU A 77 6.72 5.23 23.03
CA GLU A 77 5.37 5.54 23.51
C GLU A 77 4.37 5.59 22.36
N ILE A 78 3.25 4.89 22.50
CA ILE A 78 2.15 4.88 21.52
C ILE A 78 1.11 5.92 21.97
N SER A 79 0.95 6.98 21.20
CA SER A 79 0.00 8.07 21.48
C SER A 79 -1.37 7.85 20.87
N ALA A 80 -1.49 7.00 19.84
CA ALA A 80 -2.78 6.67 19.23
C ALA A 80 -2.76 5.33 18.51
N VAL A 81 -3.93 4.69 18.45
CA VAL A 81 -4.25 3.54 17.60
C VAL A 81 -5.52 3.84 16.83
N TYR A 82 -5.54 3.57 15.52
CA TYR A 82 -6.69 3.89 14.68
C TYR A 82 -6.81 2.96 13.47
N PRO A 83 -8.02 2.79 12.90
CA PRO A 83 -8.25 1.89 11.77
C PRO A 83 -7.49 2.30 10.49
N ILE A 84 -7.28 1.33 9.59
CA ILE A 84 -6.85 1.62 8.21
C ILE A 84 -7.90 2.48 7.50
N GLY A 85 -7.45 3.45 6.71
CA GLY A 85 -8.30 4.36 5.94
C GLY A 85 -8.80 5.57 6.73
N ALA A 86 -8.71 5.55 8.07
CA ALA A 86 -8.96 6.73 8.88
C ALA A 86 -7.79 7.73 8.74
N PRO A 87 -8.07 9.05 8.75
CA PRO A 87 -7.04 10.07 8.71
C PRO A 87 -6.12 9.96 9.94
N ARG A 88 -4.88 10.47 9.80
CA ARG A 88 -3.96 10.58 10.94
C ARG A 88 -4.61 11.49 12.01
N PRO A 89 -4.74 11.04 13.27
CA PRO A 89 -5.26 11.89 14.34
C PRO A 89 -4.26 12.99 14.71
N ASP A 90 -4.78 14.15 15.09
CA ASP A 90 -4.00 15.29 15.59
C ASP A 90 -3.57 15.03 17.04
N THR A 91 -2.49 14.27 17.24
CA THR A 91 -1.97 13.95 18.59
C THR A 91 -1.13 15.08 19.21
N ALA A 92 -1.13 16.27 18.63
CA ALA A 92 -0.42 17.45 19.16
C ALA A 92 -1.05 18.03 20.44
N ALA A 93 -2.21 17.53 20.90
CA ALA A 93 -2.96 18.13 22.00
C ALA A 93 -2.71 17.52 23.40
N GLU A 94 -1.99 16.39 23.53
CA GLU A 94 -1.70 15.84 24.87
C GLU A 94 -0.32 15.17 24.93
N ALA A 95 0.72 15.99 24.79
CA ALA A 95 2.05 15.62 25.25
C ALA A 95 2.19 16.05 26.72
N PRO A 96 2.75 15.21 27.62
CA PRO A 96 3.13 15.67 28.96
C PRO A 96 4.13 16.85 28.85
N PRO A 97 4.12 17.81 29.81
CA PRO A 97 4.89 19.03 29.69
C PRO A 97 6.39 18.74 29.81
N GLY A 98 7.08 18.65 28.67
CA GLY A 98 8.53 18.63 28.65
C GLY A 98 9.17 17.97 27.44
N SER A 99 9.05 18.56 26.25
CA SER A 99 10.16 18.66 25.29
C SER A 99 9.69 19.40 24.03
N ALA A 100 9.87 20.72 24.03
CA ALA A 100 9.82 21.48 22.78
C ALA A 100 11.21 21.41 22.14
N ALA A 101 11.34 20.68 21.04
CA ALA A 101 12.44 20.85 20.10
C ALA A 101 11.85 21.12 18.71
N ALA A 102 12.19 22.29 18.19
CA ALA A 102 11.64 22.89 16.99
C ALA A 102 11.84 22.04 15.72
N LEU A 103 10.80 21.99 14.90
CA LEU A 103 10.83 21.48 13.53
C LEU A 103 11.66 22.43 12.64
N SER A 104 12.59 21.88 11.86
CA SER A 104 13.03 22.50 10.60
C SER A 104 12.17 21.97 9.45
N PRO A 105 11.86 22.80 8.43
CA PRO A 105 10.88 22.47 7.43
C PRO A 105 11.33 21.33 6.51
N ALA A 106 10.38 20.45 6.21
CA ALA A 106 10.45 19.44 5.18
C ALA A 106 10.94 20.02 3.85
N HIS A 107 11.78 19.26 3.15
CA HIS A 107 12.23 19.58 1.80
C HIS A 107 11.03 19.69 0.84
N HIS A 108 10.59 20.93 0.58
CA HIS A 108 9.92 21.26 -0.67
C HIS A 108 10.96 21.16 -1.78
N ALA A 109 10.98 20.04 -2.49
CA ALA A 109 11.65 19.98 -3.79
C ALA A 109 10.85 20.81 -4.80
N LYS A 110 11.07 22.13 -4.82
CA LYS A 110 10.80 22.93 -6.02
C LYS A 110 11.78 22.46 -7.08
N GLY A 111 11.25 22.00 -8.21
CA GLY A 111 12.06 21.63 -9.37
C GLY A 111 12.86 22.83 -9.89
N ASP A 112 14.13 22.59 -10.21
CA ASP A 112 14.97 23.50 -10.99
C ASP A 112 15.17 22.93 -12.40
N PRO A 113 14.92 23.72 -13.47
CA PRO A 113 15.11 23.30 -14.85
C PRO A 113 16.55 23.58 -15.28
N ALA A 114 17.46 22.66 -14.98
CA ALA A 114 18.86 22.77 -15.43
C ALA A 114 19.34 21.48 -16.10
N ALA A 115 18.75 21.16 -17.25
CA ALA A 115 19.35 20.24 -18.21
C ALA A 115 19.36 20.92 -19.58
N ARG A 116 20.33 21.82 -19.80
CA ARG A 116 20.74 22.22 -21.15
C ARG A 116 22.11 21.62 -21.48
N ALA A 117 22.07 20.77 -22.49
CA ALA A 117 23.01 20.63 -23.58
C ALA A 117 24.49 20.37 -23.25
N ILE A 118 24.91 19.12 -23.46
CA ILE A 118 26.17 18.85 -24.17
C ILE A 118 25.83 18.16 -25.49
N ALA A 119 26.07 18.88 -26.58
CA ALA A 119 25.92 18.35 -27.93
C ALA A 119 27.22 17.69 -28.39
N SER A 120 27.05 16.50 -28.98
CA SER A 120 27.78 15.90 -30.10
C SER A 120 29.31 15.95 -30.14
N SER A 121 29.93 14.76 -30.12
CA SER A 121 31.03 14.39 -31.03
C SER A 121 31.18 12.86 -31.04
N GLY A 122 31.24 12.25 -32.23
CA GLY A 122 31.88 10.93 -32.40
C GLY A 122 30.99 9.80 -32.92
N SER A 123 30.86 9.75 -34.25
CA SER A 123 30.35 8.64 -35.05
C SER A 123 31.14 7.33 -34.85
N HIS A 124 30.46 6.22 -34.55
CA HIS A 124 30.88 4.90 -35.03
C HIS A 124 29.70 4.05 -35.51
N ALA A 125 29.98 3.37 -36.62
CA ALA A 125 29.06 2.77 -37.56
C ALA A 125 28.28 1.57 -36.99
N ARG A 126 27.09 1.38 -37.57
CA ARG A 126 26.24 0.21 -37.39
C ARG A 126 26.90 -1.01 -38.02
N THR A 127 26.98 -2.10 -37.28
CA THR A 127 26.98 -3.44 -37.86
C THR A 127 25.98 -4.28 -37.09
N ALA A 128 24.91 -4.69 -37.78
CA ALA A 128 23.90 -5.59 -37.27
C ALA A 128 24.45 -7.02 -37.26
N THR A 129 24.43 -7.67 -36.11
CA THR A 129 24.53 -9.13 -36.00
C THR A 129 23.18 -9.66 -35.52
N ALA A 130 22.47 -10.30 -36.44
CA ALA A 130 21.24 -11.02 -36.15
C ALA A 130 21.52 -12.19 -35.21
N HIS A 131 20.82 -12.25 -34.09
CA HIS A 131 20.66 -13.48 -33.33
C HIS A 131 19.38 -14.17 -33.78
N THR A 132 19.56 -15.23 -34.56
CA THR A 132 18.53 -16.19 -34.95
C THR A 132 18.07 -16.96 -33.71
N ALA A 133 16.81 -16.76 -33.30
CA ALA A 133 16.13 -17.65 -32.36
C ALA A 133 15.59 -18.89 -33.11
N PRO A 134 15.66 -20.10 -32.52
CA PRO A 134 15.13 -21.31 -33.17
C PRO A 134 13.59 -21.39 -33.07
N ALA A 135 13.01 -21.87 -34.16
CA ALA A 135 11.58 -22.09 -34.34
C ALA A 135 11.02 -23.15 -33.39
N SER A 136 9.88 -22.87 -32.75
CA SER A 136 8.99 -23.89 -32.20
C SER A 136 7.82 -24.11 -33.16
N ALA A 137 7.59 -25.38 -33.46
CA ALA A 137 6.52 -25.90 -34.30
C ALA A 137 5.14 -25.66 -33.68
N GLY A 138 4.14 -25.53 -34.55
CA GLY A 138 2.80 -25.04 -34.22
C GLY A 138 1.76 -26.10 -33.85
N SER A 139 0.54 -25.62 -33.61
CA SER A 139 -0.74 -26.26 -33.95
C SER A 139 -1.92 -25.30 -33.67
N PRO A 140 -3.10 -25.51 -34.29
CA PRO A 140 -3.77 -24.42 -35.00
C PRO A 140 -5.17 -24.04 -34.50
N ALA A 141 -5.62 -22.92 -35.08
CA ALA A 141 -6.96 -22.59 -35.58
C ALA A 141 -8.16 -22.56 -34.62
N GLY A 142 -8.71 -21.35 -34.47
CA GLY A 142 -10.09 -21.12 -34.08
C GLY A 142 -11.09 -21.41 -35.21
N GLY A 143 -12.33 -21.65 -34.80
CA GLY A 143 -13.52 -21.61 -35.64
C GLY A 143 -14.61 -20.83 -34.91
N SER A 144 -15.12 -19.79 -35.54
CA SER A 144 -16.27 -18.99 -35.11
C SER A 144 -17.50 -19.44 -35.89
N ALA A 145 -18.65 -19.59 -35.25
CA ALA A 145 -19.97 -19.36 -35.88
C ALA A 145 -21.08 -19.20 -34.83
N ALA A 146 -22.00 -18.29 -35.16
CA ALA A 146 -23.07 -17.70 -34.38
C ALA A 146 -24.24 -18.63 -33.97
N GLY A 147 -25.03 -18.15 -33.00
CA GLY A 147 -26.42 -18.56 -32.78
C GLY A 147 -27.04 -18.07 -31.46
N ASP A 148 -27.63 -16.86 -31.44
CA ASP A 148 -28.77 -16.48 -30.56
C ASP A 148 -30.07 -16.86 -31.31
N PRO A 149 -31.28 -17.09 -30.70
CA PRO A 149 -31.86 -16.22 -29.66
C PRO A 149 -32.72 -16.85 -28.52
N ALA A 150 -32.86 -16.08 -27.44
CA ALA A 150 -34.07 -15.78 -26.61
C ALA A 150 -34.91 -16.88 -25.87
N ALA A 151 -34.80 -16.88 -24.52
CA ALA A 151 -35.78 -16.80 -23.39
C ALA A 151 -37.27 -17.32 -23.49
N PRO A 152 -38.12 -17.40 -22.42
CA PRO A 152 -37.93 -17.25 -20.95
C PRO A 152 -38.66 -18.33 -20.07
N GLY A 153 -38.53 -18.25 -18.73
CA GLY A 153 -39.40 -18.90 -17.71
C GLY A 153 -38.61 -19.61 -16.61
N GLU A 154 -38.86 -19.53 -15.31
CA GLU A 154 -39.89 -18.91 -14.47
C GLU A 154 -39.27 -18.58 -13.09
N SER A 155 -40.00 -17.76 -12.34
CA SER A 155 -39.68 -17.13 -11.04
C SER A 155 -39.68 -18.08 -9.82
N PRO A 156 -39.27 -17.59 -8.63
CA PRO A 156 -38.87 -18.41 -7.47
C PRO A 156 -40.05 -18.81 -6.57
N ALA A 157 -39.91 -19.93 -5.87
CA ALA A 157 -40.81 -20.33 -4.79
C ALA A 157 -40.28 -19.86 -3.43
N SER A 158 -41.13 -19.15 -2.70
CA SER A 158 -40.90 -18.62 -1.37
C SER A 158 -41.71 -19.41 -0.32
N HIS A 159 -41.08 -19.70 0.83
CA HIS A 159 -41.65 -19.94 2.18
C HIS A 159 -42.52 -21.20 2.44
N PRO A 160 -42.74 -21.65 3.71
CA PRO A 160 -42.48 -21.00 5.01
C PRO A 160 -41.82 -21.87 6.11
N THR A 161 -41.62 -21.18 7.24
CA THR A 161 -41.28 -21.58 8.61
C THR A 161 -42.10 -22.75 9.19
N SER A 162 -41.47 -23.56 10.05
CA SER A 162 -42.16 -24.25 11.15
C SER A 162 -41.26 -24.31 12.39
N GLU A 163 -41.77 -23.69 13.46
CA GLU A 163 -41.45 -23.92 14.87
C GLU A 163 -41.41 -25.42 15.22
N GLY A 164 -40.56 -25.76 16.18
CA GLY A 164 -40.52 -27.05 16.86
C GLY A 164 -40.11 -26.83 18.31
N ASP A 165 -41.12 -26.59 19.13
CA ASP A 165 -41.13 -26.54 20.59
C ASP A 165 -41.12 -27.97 21.19
N GLU A 166 -40.68 -28.09 22.45
CA GLU A 166 -40.79 -29.23 23.38
C GLU A 166 -39.93 -30.51 23.17
N ARG A 167 -38.81 -30.64 23.92
CA ARG A 167 -38.73 -31.31 25.25
C ARG A 167 -37.32 -31.37 25.82
#